data_AF-A0A382JZ62-F1
#
_entry.id   AF-A0A382JZ62-F1
#
_cell.length_a   1.000
_cell.length_b   1.000
_cell.length_c   1.000
_cell.angle_alpha   90.00
_cell.angle_beta   90.00
_cell.angle_gamma   90.00
#
_symmetry.space_group_name_H-M   'P 1'
#
loop_
_entity.id
_entity.type
_entity.pdbx_description
1 polymer ?
#
loop_
_entity_poly.entity_id
_entity_poly.type
_entity_poly.pdbx_seq_one_letter_code
_entity_poly.pdbx_strand_id
1 'polypeptide(L)'
;MKILSSAITPYKAYLNRRTFIKGTLASSLITSFGTPSLAHHELGNDDFLNQLEENDSLNTYDEITNYNNFYEFGTGKTDPAQHSHNFKPIPWSVSVEGLVKNPATYYLEDILKGITLEDRVYRLRCVEGWSMVIPWQGFSLSLLINKVEPSSNAKYVQFETIFRPEEMPGQRRNVLPWPYVEGLRMDEAMHPLTILSTGLYGHSLLNQNGAPFRLVVPWKYGFKSIKSI
;
A
#
# COMPACT_ATOMS: atom_id res chain seq x y z
N MET A 1 -18.69 -34.56 1.49
CA MET A 1 -19.85 -33.91 0.84
C MET A 1 -19.30 -32.89 -0.15
N LYS A 2 -19.45 -33.10 -1.47
CA LYS A 2 -18.97 -32.14 -2.48
C LYS A 2 -19.99 -30.99 -2.58
N ILE A 3 -19.57 -29.77 -2.25
CA ILE A 3 -20.38 -28.57 -2.48
C ILE A 3 -20.30 -28.27 -3.98
N LEU A 4 -21.44 -28.33 -4.65
CA LEU A 4 -21.56 -28.00 -6.07
C LEU A 4 -21.35 -26.50 -6.26
N SER A 5 -20.70 -26.09 -7.35
CA SER A 5 -20.49 -24.68 -7.69
C SER A 5 -21.80 -23.88 -7.79
N SER A 6 -22.91 -24.55 -8.12
CA SER A 6 -24.27 -23.99 -8.13
C SER A 6 -24.82 -23.66 -6.74
N ALA A 7 -24.26 -24.25 -5.67
CA ALA A 7 -24.61 -23.94 -4.28
C ALA A 7 -23.78 -22.79 -3.69
N ILE A 8 -22.77 -22.31 -4.41
CA ILE A 8 -21.93 -21.17 -4.02
C ILE A 8 -22.53 -19.92 -4.66
N THR A 9 -22.89 -18.93 -3.84
CA THR A 9 -23.38 -17.65 -4.37
C THR A 9 -22.33 -17.05 -5.30
N PRO A 10 -22.66 -16.75 -6.57
CA PRO A 10 -21.70 -16.15 -7.50
C PRO A 10 -21.09 -14.89 -6.89
N TYR A 11 -19.77 -14.72 -7.03
CA TYR A 11 -19.02 -13.64 -6.38
C TYR A 11 -19.63 -12.25 -6.65
N LYS A 12 -20.09 -12.00 -7.88
CA LYS A 12 -20.80 -10.77 -8.28
C LYS A 12 -22.10 -10.55 -7.49
N ALA A 13 -22.87 -11.60 -7.22
CA ALA A 13 -24.10 -11.53 -6.43
C ALA A 13 -23.80 -11.32 -4.94
N TYR A 14 -22.71 -11.90 -4.42
CA TYR A 14 -22.22 -11.64 -3.06
C TYR A 14 -21.79 -10.17 -2.89
N LEU A 15 -21.00 -9.65 -3.83
CA LEU A 15 -20.56 -8.25 -3.83
C LEU A 15 -21.75 -7.29 -3.91
N ASN A 16 -22.70 -7.51 -4.82
CA ASN A 16 -23.90 -6.67 -4.95
C ASN A 16 -24.75 -6.66 -3.67
N ARG A 17 -24.88 -7.80 -2.98
CA ARG A 17 -25.55 -7.86 -1.66
C ARG A 17 -24.80 -7.07 -0.60
N ARG A 18 -23.46 -7.14 -0.58
CA ARG A 18 -22.64 -6.36 0.35
C ARG A 18 -22.73 -4.86 0.09
N THR A 19 -22.72 -4.45 -1.17
CA THR A 19 -22.92 -3.05 -1.58
C THR A 19 -24.32 -2.57 -1.20
N PHE A 20 -25.34 -3.39 -1.43
CA PHE A 20 -26.71 -3.08 -1.02
C PHE A 20 -26.82 -2.92 0.50
N ILE A 21 -26.32 -3.87 1.29
CA ILE A 21 -26.35 -3.80 2.78
C ILE A 21 -25.58 -2.58 3.30
N LYS A 22 -24.41 -2.26 2.73
CA LYS A 22 -23.67 -1.03 3.06
C LYS A 22 -24.46 0.23 2.71
N GLY A 23 -25.17 0.23 1.58
CA GLY A 23 -26.04 1.33 1.17
C GLY A 23 -27.29 1.49 2.03
N THR A 24 -27.91 0.38 2.50
CA THR A 24 -29.12 0.43 3.32
C THR A 24 -28.83 0.84 4.78
N LEU A 25 -27.65 0.50 5.31
CA LEU A 25 -27.20 0.98 6.62
C LEU A 25 -26.90 2.50 6.64
N ALA A 26 -26.53 3.07 5.49
CA ALA A 26 -26.24 4.50 5.36
C ALA A 26 -27.50 5.39 5.35
N SER A 27 -28.70 4.85 5.06
CA SER A 27 -29.94 5.65 5.00
C SER A 27 -30.74 5.70 6.31
N SER A 28 -30.37 4.97 7.36
CA SER A 28 -31.15 4.90 8.61
C SER A 28 -30.51 5.54 9.84
N LEU A 29 -29.31 6.11 9.72
CA LEU A 29 -28.65 6.83 10.82
C LEU A 29 -28.14 8.20 10.35
N ILE A 30 -29.09 9.12 10.11
CA ILE A 30 -28.80 10.56 10.17
C ILE A 30 -28.63 10.91 11.65
N THR A 31 -27.40 10.79 12.15
CA THR A 31 -26.93 11.43 13.38
C THR A 31 -25.51 11.96 13.16
N SER A 32 -25.43 13.23 12.74
CA SER A 32 -24.45 14.23 13.16
C SER A 32 -23.04 13.74 13.57
N PHE A 33 -22.27 13.17 12.66
CA PHE A 33 -20.80 13.21 12.74
C PHE A 33 -20.26 13.39 11.32
N GLY A 34 -19.41 14.40 11.12
CA GLY A 34 -18.84 14.75 9.82
C GLY A 34 -18.20 13.53 9.17
N THR A 35 -18.52 13.31 7.89
CA THR A 35 -17.84 12.28 7.10
C THR A 35 -16.35 12.61 7.05
N PRO A 36 -15.45 11.76 7.54
CA PRO A 36 -14.05 11.92 7.18
C PRO A 36 -14.00 11.84 5.66
N SER A 37 -13.40 12.84 5.03
CA SER A 37 -13.11 12.87 3.61
C SER A 37 -12.11 11.75 3.32
N LEU A 38 -12.61 10.52 3.19
CA LEU A 38 -11.87 9.39 2.69
C LEU A 38 -11.58 9.67 1.21
N ALA A 39 -10.36 9.38 0.79
CA ALA A 39 -9.93 9.61 -0.59
C ALA A 39 -10.92 9.01 -1.59
N HIS A 40 -11.22 9.77 -2.66
CA HIS A 40 -12.08 9.29 -3.72
C HIS A 40 -11.27 8.35 -4.63
N HIS A 41 -11.81 7.15 -4.86
CA HIS A 41 -11.30 6.20 -5.85
C HIS A 41 -12.31 6.14 -7.00
N GLU A 42 -11.89 6.51 -8.22
CA GLU A 42 -12.71 6.36 -9.41
C GLU A 42 -12.64 4.91 -9.90
N LEU A 43 -13.66 4.11 -9.56
CA LEU A 43 -13.76 2.71 -9.98
C LEU A 43 -14.12 2.60 -11.47
N GLY A 44 -13.12 2.55 -12.34
CA GLY A 44 -13.25 2.13 -13.74
C GLY A 44 -12.94 0.64 -13.90
N ASN A 45 -13.97 -0.21 -13.99
CA ASN A 45 -13.87 -1.67 -13.82
C ASN A 45 -13.14 -2.44 -14.96
N ASP A 46 -12.52 -1.76 -15.92
CA ASP A 46 -11.77 -2.35 -17.05
C ASP A 46 -10.41 -1.67 -17.31
N ASP A 47 -9.98 -0.69 -16.48
CA ASP A 47 -8.81 0.14 -16.82
C ASP A 47 -7.47 -0.58 -16.64
N PHE A 48 -7.35 -1.52 -15.70
CA PHE A 48 -6.08 -2.22 -15.47
C PHE A 48 -5.55 -2.93 -16.73
N LEU A 49 -6.44 -3.52 -17.52
CA LEU A 49 -6.04 -4.24 -18.73
C LEU A 49 -5.55 -3.29 -19.83
N ASN A 50 -6.05 -2.05 -19.86
CA ASN A 50 -5.61 -1.04 -20.82
C ASN A 50 -4.21 -0.48 -20.48
N GLN A 51 -3.77 -0.62 -19.23
CA GLN A 51 -2.45 -0.20 -18.77
C GLN A 51 -1.36 -1.27 -18.95
N LEU A 52 -1.70 -2.47 -19.43
CA LEU A 52 -0.73 -3.55 -19.64
C LEU A 52 0.16 -3.29 -20.86
N GLU A 53 1.45 -3.59 -20.72
CA GLU A 53 2.36 -3.68 -21.86
C GLU A 53 2.14 -4.96 -22.67
N GLU A 54 2.62 -4.96 -23.91
CA GLU A 54 2.59 -6.15 -24.77
C GLU A 54 3.30 -7.33 -24.09
N ASN A 55 2.58 -8.45 -23.94
CA ASN A 55 2.99 -9.68 -23.25
C ASN A 55 2.95 -9.68 -21.71
N ASP A 56 2.46 -8.61 -21.06
CA ASP A 56 2.19 -8.67 -19.63
C ASP A 56 0.87 -9.38 -19.33
N SER A 57 0.85 -10.08 -18.20
CA SER A 57 -0.38 -10.58 -17.59
C SER A 57 -0.39 -10.19 -16.12
N LEU A 58 -1.55 -9.79 -15.62
CA LEU A 58 -1.70 -9.45 -14.22
C LEU A 58 -1.49 -10.70 -13.35
N ASN A 59 -0.70 -10.55 -12.28
CA ASN A 59 -0.63 -11.58 -11.25
C ASN A 59 -1.91 -11.62 -10.45
N THR A 60 -2.31 -12.81 -10.01
CA THR A 60 -3.53 -12.95 -9.21
C THR A 60 -3.38 -12.27 -7.85
N TYR A 61 -4.50 -11.88 -7.25
CA TYR A 61 -4.50 -11.34 -5.89
C TYR A 61 -3.84 -12.31 -4.89
N ASP A 62 -4.07 -13.62 -5.04
CA ASP A 62 -3.50 -14.65 -4.18
C ASP A 62 -1.97 -14.73 -4.31
N GLU A 63 -1.43 -14.71 -5.54
CA GLU A 63 0.02 -14.66 -5.78
C GLU A 63 0.66 -13.44 -5.12
N ILE A 64 0.06 -12.26 -5.30
CA ILE A 64 0.57 -10.98 -4.77
C ILE A 64 0.52 -10.95 -3.24
N THR A 65 -0.45 -11.63 -2.62
CA THR A 65 -0.69 -11.58 -1.18
C THR A 65 -0.12 -12.79 -0.41
N ASN A 66 0.47 -13.78 -1.09
CA ASN A 66 1.08 -14.94 -0.45
C ASN A 66 2.54 -15.18 -0.83
N TYR A 67 3.09 -14.47 -1.82
CA TYR A 67 4.51 -14.55 -2.19
C TYR A 67 5.19 -13.20 -1.95
N ASN A 68 5.72 -13.01 -0.74
CA ASN A 68 6.20 -11.73 -0.26
C ASN A 68 7.57 -11.82 0.40
N ASN A 69 8.36 -10.76 0.27
CA ASN A 69 9.47 -10.47 1.17
C ASN A 69 9.02 -9.40 2.15
N PHE A 70 8.97 -9.73 3.45
CA PHE A 70 8.79 -8.75 4.52
C PHE A 70 9.40 -9.31 5.80
N TYR A 71 10.69 -9.05 6.00
CA TYR A 71 11.53 -9.82 6.93
C TYR A 71 11.16 -9.57 8.41
N GLU A 72 10.47 -8.48 8.69
CA GLU A 72 9.76 -8.16 9.93
C GLU A 72 8.80 -9.28 10.37
N PHE A 73 8.33 -10.10 9.43
CA PHE A 73 7.42 -11.23 9.65
C PHE A 73 8.03 -12.58 9.28
N GLY A 74 9.28 -12.65 8.84
CA GLY A 74 9.99 -13.87 8.47
C GLY A 74 10.62 -13.83 7.08
N THR A 75 11.56 -14.76 6.84
CA THR A 75 12.38 -14.79 5.62
C THR A 75 11.81 -15.72 4.55
N GLY A 76 10.88 -16.61 4.90
CA GLY A 76 10.13 -17.42 3.96
C GLY A 76 9.11 -16.59 3.18
N LYS A 77 8.83 -16.98 1.92
CA LYS A 77 7.95 -16.21 1.02
C LYS A 77 6.50 -16.10 1.50
N THR A 78 6.06 -17.09 2.27
CA THR A 78 4.72 -17.15 2.88
C THR A 78 4.68 -16.62 4.31
N ASP A 79 5.84 -16.43 4.94
CA ASP A 79 5.93 -16.00 6.34
C ASP A 79 5.20 -14.66 6.58
N PRO A 80 5.31 -13.65 5.68
CA PRO A 80 4.55 -12.41 5.85
C PRO A 80 3.04 -12.62 5.93
N ALA A 81 2.47 -13.45 5.05
CA ALA A 81 1.04 -13.74 5.07
C ALA A 81 0.62 -14.51 6.33
N GLN A 82 1.48 -15.40 6.84
CA GLN A 82 1.18 -16.21 8.02
C GLN A 82 1.34 -15.44 9.34
N HIS A 83 2.36 -14.58 9.46
CA HIS A 83 2.76 -13.99 10.74
C HIS A 83 2.30 -12.54 10.93
N SER A 84 1.82 -11.85 9.89
CA SER A 84 1.46 -10.44 10.00
C SER A 84 0.05 -10.18 10.54
N HIS A 85 -0.72 -11.21 10.91
CA HIS A 85 -2.11 -11.09 11.36
C HIS A 85 -2.29 -10.23 12.63
N ASN A 86 -1.29 -10.16 13.50
CA ASN A 86 -1.34 -9.35 14.74
C ASN A 86 -0.90 -7.90 14.54
N PHE A 87 -0.32 -7.56 13.39
CA PHE A 87 0.12 -6.20 13.10
C PHE A 87 -1.09 -5.27 12.92
N LYS A 88 -1.06 -4.13 13.61
CA LYS A 88 -2.13 -3.14 13.62
C LYS A 88 -1.71 -1.92 12.80
N PRO A 89 -2.07 -1.88 11.50
CA PRO A 89 -1.70 -0.77 10.61
C PRO A 89 -2.59 0.47 10.78
N ILE A 90 -3.65 0.42 11.61
CA ILE A 90 -4.57 1.54 11.82
C ILE A 90 -4.89 1.63 13.33
N PRO A 91 -4.88 2.83 13.94
CA PRO A 91 -4.55 4.13 13.35
C PRO A 91 -3.06 4.24 12.94
N TRP A 92 -2.75 5.17 12.04
CA TRP A 92 -1.40 5.35 11.51
C TRP A 92 -1.03 6.82 11.34
N SER A 93 0.26 7.09 11.49
CA SER A 93 0.84 8.42 11.30
C SER A 93 2.27 8.30 10.80
N VAL A 94 2.70 9.26 9.99
CA VAL A 94 4.06 9.36 9.46
C VAL A 94 4.74 10.57 10.06
N SER A 95 5.91 10.38 10.68
CA SER A 95 6.77 11.49 11.10
C SER A 95 7.54 12.02 9.88
N VAL A 96 7.48 13.33 9.64
CA VAL A 96 8.31 13.99 8.63
C VAL A 96 9.23 14.97 9.32
N GLU A 97 10.54 14.75 9.12
CA GLU A 97 11.61 15.44 9.82
C GLU A 97 12.71 15.91 8.85
N GLY A 98 13.74 16.54 9.39
CA GLY A 98 14.92 16.95 8.62
C GLY A 98 14.73 18.28 7.89
N LEU A 99 15.20 18.36 6.64
CA LEU A 99 15.31 19.61 5.88
C LEU A 99 13.99 20.02 5.21
N VAL A 100 12.95 20.23 6.01
CA VAL A 100 11.59 20.63 5.59
C VAL A 100 11.12 21.87 6.37
N LYS A 101 10.21 22.67 5.81
CA LYS A 101 9.65 23.82 6.55
C LYS A 101 8.59 23.41 7.55
N ASN A 102 7.86 22.34 7.27
CA ASN A 102 6.72 21.89 8.07
C ASN A 102 7.02 20.49 8.69
N PRO A 103 7.98 20.36 9.61
CA PRO A 103 8.22 19.08 10.29
C PRO A 103 7.06 18.79 11.26
N ALA A 104 6.44 17.63 11.11
CA ALA A 104 5.31 17.21 11.94
C ALA A 104 5.06 15.71 11.82
N THR A 105 4.25 15.20 12.74
CA THR A 105 3.60 13.90 12.60
C THR A 105 2.27 14.09 11.88
N TYR A 106 2.12 13.48 10.72
CA TYR A 106 0.92 13.54 9.89
C TYR A 106 0.10 12.27 10.04
N TYR A 107 -1.16 12.38 10.44
CA TYR A 107 -2.07 11.23 10.43
C TYR A 107 -2.40 10.82 9.00
N LEU A 108 -2.62 9.52 8.78
CA LEU A 108 -2.88 8.98 7.44
C LEU A 108 -4.09 9.64 6.78
N GLU A 109 -5.15 9.90 7.54
CA GLU A 109 -6.34 10.62 7.08
C GLU A 109 -6.02 12.05 6.59
N ASP A 110 -5.12 12.76 7.25
CA ASP A 110 -4.71 14.12 6.86
C ASP A 110 -3.78 14.13 5.65
N ILE A 111 -3.00 13.07 5.46
CA ILE A 111 -2.22 12.85 4.25
C ILE A 111 -3.16 12.64 3.06
N LEU A 112 -4.16 11.76 3.21
CA LEU A 112 -5.08 11.37 2.14
C LEU A 112 -6.18 12.40 1.84
N LYS A 113 -6.43 13.34 2.76
CA LYS A 113 -7.47 14.35 2.60
C LYS A 113 -7.26 15.18 1.33
N GLY A 114 -8.24 15.13 0.43
CA GLY A 114 -8.22 15.86 -0.84
C GLY A 114 -7.32 15.25 -1.92
N ILE A 115 -6.75 14.06 -1.69
CA ILE A 115 -6.02 13.31 -2.71
C ILE A 115 -6.99 12.37 -3.43
N THR A 116 -6.95 12.38 -4.76
CA THR A 116 -7.58 11.35 -5.59
C THR A 116 -6.60 10.18 -5.71
N LEU A 117 -7.06 8.98 -5.38
CA LEU A 117 -6.24 7.78 -5.56
C LEU A 117 -6.33 7.31 -7.00
N GLU A 118 -5.18 7.00 -7.57
CA GLU A 118 -5.01 6.50 -8.92
C GLU A 118 -4.66 5.02 -8.91
N ASP A 119 -5.20 4.32 -9.90
CA ASP A 119 -4.83 2.95 -10.21
C ASP A 119 -3.66 2.93 -11.19
N ARG A 120 -2.59 2.20 -10.84
CA ARG A 120 -1.36 2.09 -11.64
C ARG A 120 -0.87 0.66 -11.73
N VAL A 121 -0.88 0.12 -12.94
CA VAL A 121 -0.36 -1.21 -13.23
C VAL A 121 1.14 -1.13 -13.43
N TYR A 122 1.90 -1.66 -12.48
CA TYR A 122 3.37 -1.67 -12.54
C TYR A 122 3.96 -3.06 -12.39
N ARG A 123 5.07 -3.27 -13.11
CA ARG A 123 5.98 -4.37 -12.86
C ARG A 123 6.75 -4.11 -11.56
N LEU A 124 6.74 -5.08 -10.66
CA LEU A 124 7.64 -5.17 -9.51
C LEU A 124 8.69 -6.24 -9.83
N ARG A 125 9.96 -5.86 -9.89
CA ARG A 125 11.08 -6.79 -10.10
C ARG A 125 11.84 -7.00 -8.80
N CYS A 126 11.82 -8.22 -8.26
CA CYS A 126 12.69 -8.55 -7.14
C CYS A 126 14.13 -8.78 -7.62
N VAL A 127 15.08 -8.44 -6.76
CA VAL A 127 16.51 -8.74 -6.98
C VAL A 127 16.78 -10.26 -6.99
N GLU A 128 15.92 -11.04 -6.35
CA GLU A 128 16.02 -12.51 -6.26
C GLU A 128 15.60 -13.25 -7.55
N GLY A 129 15.30 -12.54 -8.62
CA GLY A 129 15.05 -13.16 -9.93
C GLY A 129 13.58 -13.40 -10.29
N TRP A 130 12.62 -13.03 -9.45
CA TRP A 130 11.17 -13.08 -9.73
C TRP A 130 10.56 -11.70 -9.95
N SER A 131 9.40 -11.64 -10.59
CA SER A 131 8.65 -10.39 -10.84
C SER A 131 7.15 -10.62 -10.80
N MET A 132 6.41 -9.53 -10.61
CA MET A 132 4.95 -9.51 -10.71
C MET A 132 4.46 -8.27 -11.45
N VAL A 133 3.31 -8.36 -12.11
CA VAL A 133 2.55 -7.21 -12.63
C VAL A 133 1.40 -6.94 -11.67
N ILE A 134 1.44 -5.80 -11.00
CA ILE A 134 0.57 -5.49 -9.85
C ILE A 134 -0.25 -4.23 -10.17
N PRO A 135 -1.60 -4.29 -10.08
CA PRO A 135 -2.44 -3.11 -10.16
C PRO A 135 -2.46 -2.40 -8.80
N TRP A 136 -1.47 -1.54 -8.57
CA TRP A 136 -1.39 -0.72 -7.36
C TRP A 136 -2.45 0.36 -7.36
N GLN A 137 -2.79 0.82 -6.16
CA GLN A 137 -3.61 1.99 -5.93
C GLN A 137 -2.88 2.93 -4.96
N GLY A 138 -2.80 4.21 -5.29
CA GLY A 138 -2.02 5.17 -4.53
C GLY A 138 -2.03 6.57 -5.11
N PHE A 139 -1.04 7.37 -4.72
CA PHE A 139 -0.83 8.71 -5.25
C PHE A 139 0.66 9.02 -5.39
N SER A 140 1.00 10.03 -6.20
CA SER A 140 2.40 10.43 -6.41
C SER A 140 3.06 10.88 -5.09
N LEU A 141 4.25 10.33 -4.79
CA LEU A 141 5.04 10.74 -3.61
C LEU A 141 5.30 12.25 -3.58
N SER A 142 5.45 12.86 -4.76
CA SER A 142 5.67 14.31 -4.88
C SER A 142 4.58 15.16 -4.23
N LEU A 143 3.33 14.68 -4.13
CA LEU A 143 2.26 15.41 -3.45
C LEU A 143 2.54 15.56 -1.95
N LEU A 144 3.03 14.50 -1.30
CA LEU A 144 3.42 14.56 0.12
C LEU A 144 4.68 15.41 0.30
N ILE A 145 5.69 15.25 -0.56
CA ILE A 145 6.92 16.04 -0.49
C ILE A 145 6.62 17.54 -0.64
N ASN A 146 5.79 17.92 -1.62
CA ASN A 146 5.42 19.32 -1.81
C ASN A 146 4.66 19.90 -0.61
N LYS A 147 3.81 19.10 0.05
CA LYS A 147 3.06 19.51 1.25
C LYS A 147 3.97 19.89 2.43
N VAL A 148 5.13 19.24 2.57
CA VAL A 148 6.06 19.50 3.67
C VAL A 148 7.11 20.57 3.36
N GLU A 149 7.13 21.06 2.11
CA GLU A 149 8.01 22.13 1.62
C GLU A 149 9.50 21.89 1.95
N PRO A 150 10.18 20.96 1.24
CA PRO A 150 11.59 20.69 1.47
C PRO A 150 12.45 21.94 1.19
N SER A 151 13.52 22.10 1.97
CA SER A 151 14.55 23.09 1.72
C SER A 151 15.28 22.81 0.40
N SER A 152 15.81 23.85 -0.25
CA SER A 152 16.65 23.72 -1.45
C SER A 152 17.93 22.90 -1.21
N ASN A 153 18.35 22.73 0.04
CA ASN A 153 19.48 21.90 0.42
C ASN A 153 19.13 20.40 0.57
N ALA A 154 17.85 20.02 0.54
CA ALA A 154 17.41 18.63 0.65
C ALA A 154 17.70 17.86 -0.64
N LYS A 155 18.68 16.95 -0.60
CA LYS A 155 19.13 16.17 -1.77
C LYS A 155 18.57 14.75 -1.85
N TYR A 156 18.08 14.23 -0.73
CA TYR A 156 17.61 12.87 -0.57
C TYR A 156 16.38 12.83 0.32
N VAL A 157 15.57 11.79 0.14
CA VAL A 157 14.47 11.43 1.03
C VAL A 157 14.81 10.09 1.65
N GLN A 158 14.85 10.03 2.98
CA GLN A 158 14.97 8.79 3.74
C GLN A 158 13.59 8.34 4.18
N PHE A 159 13.35 7.03 4.13
CA PHE A 159 12.15 6.38 4.61
C PHE A 159 12.54 5.37 5.66
N GLU A 160 11.71 5.21 6.68
CA GLU A 160 11.92 4.25 7.77
C GLU A 160 10.64 3.46 7.96
N THR A 161 10.74 2.13 7.97
CA THR A 161 9.65 1.24 8.33
C THR A 161 9.46 1.27 9.84
N ILE A 162 8.23 1.14 10.31
CA ILE A 162 7.95 1.11 11.74
C ILE A 162 8.77 0.06 12.51
N PHE A 163 9.16 0.39 13.74
CA PHE A 163 9.79 -0.57 14.68
C PHE A 163 8.79 -0.97 15.78
N ARG A 164 8.26 -2.19 15.71
CA ARG A 164 7.35 -2.80 16.69
C ARG A 164 7.65 -4.30 16.89
N PRO A 165 8.73 -4.68 17.60
CA PRO A 165 9.13 -6.09 17.75
C PRO A 165 8.07 -7.03 18.37
N GLU A 166 7.10 -6.47 19.10
CA GLU A 166 5.95 -7.21 19.66
C GLU A 166 4.94 -7.64 18.57
N GLU A 167 4.79 -6.85 17.52
CA GLU A 167 3.90 -7.13 16.38
C GLU A 167 4.67 -7.73 15.19
N MET A 168 5.97 -7.45 15.10
CA MET A 168 6.88 -7.79 14.01
C MET A 168 8.01 -8.69 14.53
N PRO A 169 7.77 -10.00 14.72
CA PRO A 169 8.71 -10.89 15.41
C PRO A 169 10.07 -11.04 14.71
N GLY A 170 10.13 -10.79 13.40
CA GLY A 170 11.38 -10.77 12.63
C GLY A 170 12.36 -9.68 13.09
N GLN A 171 11.85 -8.58 13.67
CA GLN A 171 12.68 -7.48 14.21
C GLN A 171 13.51 -7.86 15.43
N ARG A 172 13.23 -9.02 16.04
CA ARG A 172 14.02 -9.58 17.15
C ARG A 172 15.21 -10.43 16.66
N ARG A 173 15.29 -10.69 15.37
CA ARG A 173 16.34 -11.53 14.75
C ARG A 173 17.39 -10.64 14.10
N ASN A 174 18.66 -11.03 14.20
CA ASN A 174 19.76 -10.31 13.56
C ASN A 174 19.93 -10.72 12.08
N VAL A 175 18.87 -10.56 11.28
CA VAL A 175 18.89 -10.83 9.82
C VAL A 175 19.10 -9.56 9.00
N LEU A 176 18.74 -8.40 9.55
CA LEU A 176 18.93 -7.06 9.01
C LEU A 176 19.14 -6.09 10.18
N PRO A 177 19.78 -4.93 9.97
CA PRO A 177 19.66 -3.81 10.91
C PRO A 177 18.21 -3.33 10.91
N TRP A 178 17.64 -3.16 12.11
CA TRP A 178 16.27 -2.70 12.31
C TRP A 178 16.24 -1.29 12.94
N PRO A 179 15.23 -0.46 12.61
CA PRO A 179 14.20 -0.64 11.59
C PRO A 179 14.76 -0.72 10.16
N TYR A 180 13.96 -1.22 9.21
CA TYR A 180 14.33 -1.18 7.81
C TYR A 180 14.30 0.26 7.31
N VAL A 181 15.36 0.69 6.64
CA VAL A 181 15.53 2.05 6.15
C VAL A 181 15.84 2.01 4.65
N GLU A 182 15.26 2.96 3.93
CA GLU A 182 15.56 3.16 2.51
C GLU A 182 15.71 4.63 2.15
N GLY A 183 16.24 4.90 0.97
CA GLY A 183 16.41 6.26 0.49
C GLY A 183 16.33 6.42 -1.03
N LEU A 184 15.84 7.58 -1.46
CA LEU A 184 15.83 8.02 -2.85
C LEU A 184 16.54 9.36 -2.98
N ARG A 185 17.15 9.62 -4.15
CA ARG A 185 17.53 10.99 -4.50
C ARG A 185 16.25 11.83 -4.68
N MET A 186 16.33 13.12 -4.39
CA MET A 186 15.14 14.00 -4.40
C MET A 186 14.42 13.99 -5.76
N ASP A 187 15.15 13.97 -6.88
CA ASP A 187 14.55 13.87 -8.22
C ASP A 187 13.83 12.53 -8.47
N GLU A 188 14.35 11.41 -7.97
CA GLU A 188 13.69 10.11 -8.02
C GLU A 188 12.44 10.06 -7.14
N ALA A 189 12.49 10.70 -5.97
CA ALA A 189 11.36 10.82 -5.06
C ALA A 189 10.25 11.71 -5.64
N MET A 190 10.63 12.74 -6.40
CA MET A 190 9.71 13.65 -7.10
C MET A 190 9.22 13.12 -8.44
N HIS A 191 9.80 12.02 -8.95
CA HIS A 191 9.45 11.45 -10.25
C HIS A 191 7.99 10.96 -10.27
N PRO A 192 7.22 11.24 -11.33
CA PRO A 192 5.79 10.93 -11.37
C PRO A 192 5.48 9.44 -11.26
N LEU A 193 6.40 8.54 -11.61
CA LEU A 193 6.22 7.08 -11.44
C LEU A 193 6.42 6.58 -10.00
N THR A 194 7.00 7.39 -9.11
CA THR A 194 7.14 7.04 -7.69
C THR A 194 5.83 7.33 -6.98
N ILE A 195 5.14 6.28 -6.56
CA ILE A 195 3.89 6.41 -5.82
C ILE A 195 4.06 5.92 -4.40
N LEU A 196 3.25 6.47 -3.52
CA LEU A 196 2.93 5.82 -2.27
C LEU A 196 1.58 5.12 -2.42
N SER A 197 1.58 3.81 -2.18
CA SER A 197 0.43 2.94 -2.38
C SER A 197 -0.30 2.70 -1.06
N THR A 198 -1.62 2.86 -1.08
CA THR A 198 -2.57 2.52 0.00
C THR A 198 -3.38 1.26 -0.30
N GLY A 199 -3.33 0.78 -1.54
CA GLY A 199 -4.12 -0.37 -1.98
C GLY A 199 -3.56 -1.09 -3.20
N LEU A 200 -4.20 -2.19 -3.55
CA LEU A 200 -4.03 -2.91 -4.82
C LEU A 200 -5.34 -3.63 -5.16
N TYR A 201 -5.64 -3.82 -6.45
CA TYR A 201 -6.89 -4.44 -6.91
C TYR A 201 -8.19 -3.79 -6.35
N GLY A 202 -8.18 -2.48 -6.09
CA GLY A 202 -9.33 -1.79 -5.47
C GLY A 202 -9.56 -2.14 -4.00
N HIS A 203 -8.62 -2.84 -3.35
CA HIS A 203 -8.64 -3.16 -1.93
C HIS A 203 -7.54 -2.41 -1.20
N SER A 204 -7.76 -2.08 0.07
CA SER A 204 -6.68 -1.59 0.95
C SER A 204 -5.57 -2.64 1.06
N LEU A 205 -4.32 -2.20 1.25
CA LEU A 205 -3.19 -3.11 1.42
C LEU A 205 -3.41 -4.05 2.61
N LEU A 206 -3.07 -5.32 2.41
CA LEU A 206 -2.91 -6.27 3.51
C LEU A 206 -1.54 -6.09 4.19
N ASN A 207 -1.43 -6.55 5.44
CA ASN A 207 -0.25 -6.37 6.26
C ASN A 207 1.03 -6.90 5.59
N GLN A 208 0.97 -8.08 4.96
CA GLN A 208 2.10 -8.69 4.25
C GLN A 208 2.61 -7.86 3.05
N ASN A 209 1.74 -7.02 2.48
CA ASN A 209 2.10 -6.10 1.40
C ASN A 209 2.62 -4.75 1.91
N GLY A 210 2.66 -4.53 3.23
CA GLY A 210 3.19 -3.30 3.84
C GLY A 210 2.11 -2.27 4.15
N ALA A 211 0.95 -2.71 4.62
CA ALA A 211 -0.11 -1.83 5.10
C ALA A 211 0.39 -0.86 6.21
N PRO A 212 -0.28 0.28 6.42
CA PRO A 212 -1.38 0.80 5.60
C PRO A 212 -0.88 1.50 4.32
N PHE A 213 0.43 1.70 4.20
CA PHE A 213 1.01 2.55 3.18
C PHE A 213 2.48 2.16 2.88
N ARG A 214 2.83 2.07 1.59
CA ARG A 214 4.17 1.66 1.14
C ARG A 214 4.67 2.49 -0.03
N LEU A 215 5.98 2.56 -0.21
CA LEU A 215 6.60 3.11 -1.41
C LEU A 215 6.54 2.11 -2.56
N VAL A 216 6.36 2.59 -3.79
CA VAL A 216 6.49 1.83 -5.03
C VAL A 216 7.35 2.61 -6.02
N VAL A 217 8.47 2.02 -6.45
CA VAL A 217 9.40 2.61 -7.42
C VAL A 217 9.63 1.61 -8.57
N PRO A 218 8.84 1.67 -9.66
CA PRO A 218 8.70 0.55 -10.60
C PRO A 218 9.97 0.27 -11.43
N TRP A 219 10.88 1.23 -11.56
CA TRP A 219 12.12 1.06 -12.33
C TRP A 219 13.32 0.57 -11.48
N LYS A 220 13.11 0.34 -10.17
CA LYS A 220 14.13 -0.18 -9.25
C LYS A 220 13.75 -1.57 -8.76
N TYR A 221 14.73 -2.28 -8.18
CA TYR A 221 14.46 -3.56 -7.53
C TYR A 221 13.53 -3.39 -6.31
N GLY A 222 12.78 -4.45 -6.01
CA GLY A 222 11.71 -4.45 -5.02
C GLY A 222 12.13 -4.01 -3.61
N PHE A 223 13.39 -4.19 -3.21
CA PHE A 223 13.87 -3.74 -1.88
C PHE A 223 13.83 -2.21 -1.72
N LYS A 224 13.91 -1.44 -2.82
CA LYS A 224 13.75 0.01 -2.81
C LYS A 224 12.32 0.47 -2.49
N SER A 225 11.35 -0.44 -2.58
CA SER A 225 9.93 -0.18 -2.34
C SER A 225 9.56 -0.57 -0.91
N ILE A 226 10.07 0.21 0.05
CA ILE A 226 9.89 0.06 1.50
C ILE A 226 8.41 -0.01 1.90
N LYS A 227 8.14 -0.79 2.96
CA LYS A 227 6.80 -1.15 3.44
C LYS A 227 6.51 -0.51 4.79
N SER A 228 5.24 -0.25 5.10
CA SER A 228 4.80 0.21 6.43
C SER A 228 5.62 1.40 6.96
N ILE A 229 5.75 2.42 6.10
CA ILE A 229 6.41 3.71 6.39
C ILE A 229 5.59 4.45 7.44
#